data_AF-A0A7C3HJI1-F1
#
_entry.id   AF-A0A7C3HJI1-F1
#
_cell.length_a   1.000
_cell.length_b   1.000
_cell.length_c   1.000
_cell.angle_alpha   90.00
_cell.angle_beta   90.00
_cell.angle_gamma   90.00
#
_symmetry.space_group_name_H-M   'P 1'
#
loop_
_entity.id
_entity.type
_entity.pdbx_description
1 polymer ?
#
loop_
_entity_poly.entity_id
_entity_poly.type
_entity_poly.pdbx_seq_one_letter_code
_entity_poly.pdbx_strand_id
1 'polypeptide(L)'
;MKEKKMTIVNEKEINAEMVIQVAKLMAVSARTAPKARGNDNLEILIITGETIVRLSEKMKALGTETGSPFFLRDAQNILPSPAVVLLGTTIKTQGLKKCGMCGFANCA
;
A
#
# COMPACT_ATOMS: atom_id res chain seq x y z
N MET A 1 -32.11 21.70 6.55
CA MET A 1 -31.56 21.53 7.91
C MET A 1 -30.23 22.24 7.95
N LYS A 2 -30.07 23.26 8.78
CA LYS A 2 -28.85 24.08 8.85
C LYS A 2 -27.71 23.21 9.40
N GLU A 3 -26.63 23.08 8.64
CA GLU A 3 -25.36 22.51 9.12
C GLU A 3 -24.97 23.22 10.41
N LYS A 4 -24.86 22.46 11.48
CA LYS A 4 -24.29 22.93 12.73
C LYS A 4 -22.82 23.23 12.42
N LYS A 5 -22.49 24.52 12.25
CA LYS A 5 -21.11 24.98 12.05
C LYS A 5 -20.34 24.59 13.32
N MET A 6 -19.62 23.48 13.25
CA MET A 6 -18.91 22.91 14.39
C MET A 6 -17.65 23.73 14.60
N THR A 7 -17.58 24.49 15.69
CA THR A 7 -16.53 25.48 15.95
C THR A 7 -15.22 24.87 16.43
N ILE A 8 -15.24 23.62 16.93
CA ILE A 8 -14.09 22.82 17.35
C ILE A 8 -14.40 21.36 17.00
N VAL A 9 -13.43 20.66 16.40
CA VAL A 9 -13.51 19.22 16.06
C VAL A 9 -12.27 18.54 16.63
N ASN A 10 -12.46 17.43 17.36
CA ASN A 10 -11.34 16.62 17.84
C ASN A 10 -10.85 15.68 16.74
N GLU A 11 -9.53 15.44 16.61
CA GLU A 11 -9.03 14.58 15.53
C GLU A 11 -9.56 13.15 15.65
N LYS A 12 -9.79 12.65 16.88
CA LYS A 12 -10.32 11.30 17.12
C LYS A 12 -11.70 11.10 16.52
N GLU A 13 -12.50 12.16 16.43
CA GLU A 13 -13.86 12.12 15.86
C GLU A 13 -13.84 11.93 14.35
N ILE A 14 -12.79 12.37 13.67
CA ILE A 14 -12.64 12.29 12.21
C ILE A 14 -11.59 11.27 11.76
N ASN A 15 -10.79 10.73 12.68
CA ASN A 15 -9.60 9.95 12.37
C ASN A 15 -9.89 8.77 11.43
N ALA A 16 -10.92 7.98 11.73
CA ALA A 16 -11.28 6.80 10.93
C ALA A 16 -11.67 7.18 9.49
N GLU A 17 -12.45 8.25 9.31
CA GLU A 17 -12.83 8.76 7.99
C GLU A 17 -11.61 9.30 7.23
N MET A 18 -10.82 10.14 7.90
CA MET A 18 -9.68 10.82 7.29
C MET A 18 -8.58 9.84 6.89
N VAL A 19 -8.33 8.78 7.65
CA VAL A 19 -7.36 7.74 7.27
C VAL A 19 -7.77 7.08 5.95
N ILE A 20 -9.05 6.75 5.76
CA ILE A 20 -9.54 6.17 4.51
C ILE A 20 -9.45 7.18 3.37
N GLN A 21 -9.74 8.45 3.62
CA GLN A 21 -9.58 9.50 2.61
C GLN A 21 -8.12 9.64 2.18
N VAL A 22 -7.17 9.67 3.12
CA VAL A 22 -5.73 9.71 2.83
C VAL A 22 -5.31 8.47 2.03
N ALA A 23 -5.75 7.26 2.42
CA ALA A 23 -5.43 6.04 1.70
C ALA A 23 -5.93 6.08 0.23
N LYS A 24 -7.14 6.62 -0.01
CA LYS A 24 -7.67 6.83 -1.36
C LYS A 24 -6.83 7.81 -2.17
N LEU A 25 -6.43 8.93 -1.57
CA LEU A 25 -5.55 9.92 -2.21
C LEU A 25 -4.18 9.33 -2.54
N MET A 26 -3.59 8.55 -1.63
CA MET A 26 -2.34 7.84 -1.87
C MET A 26 -2.47 6.84 -3.02
N ALA A 27 -3.55 6.08 -3.09
CA ALA A 27 -3.80 5.12 -4.17
C ALA A 27 -3.88 5.81 -5.55
N VAL A 28 -4.65 6.91 -5.65
CA VAL A 28 -4.75 7.70 -6.89
C VAL A 28 -3.41 8.35 -7.25
N SER A 29 -2.67 8.86 -6.27
CA SER A 29 -1.36 9.46 -6.48
C SER A 29 -0.34 8.43 -7.01
N ALA A 30 -0.32 7.24 -6.43
CA ALA A 30 0.54 6.15 -6.90
C ALA A 30 0.21 5.73 -8.35
N ARG A 31 -1.08 5.65 -8.70
CA ARG A 31 -1.54 5.35 -10.07
C ARG A 31 -1.10 6.42 -11.08
N THR A 32 -1.14 7.69 -10.70
CA THR A 32 -0.87 8.82 -11.62
C THR A 32 0.61 9.15 -11.78
N ALA A 33 1.51 8.63 -10.94
CA ALA A 33 2.95 8.84 -11.09
C ALA A 33 3.45 8.43 -12.50
N PRO A 34 4.42 9.13 -13.11
CA PRO A 34 4.93 8.79 -14.44
C PRO A 34 5.59 7.40 -14.44
N LYS A 35 5.21 6.54 -15.40
CA LYS A 35 5.75 5.19 -15.58
C LYS A 35 6.41 5.03 -16.94
N ALA A 36 7.33 4.08 -17.07
CA ALA A 36 8.03 3.82 -18.32
C ALA A 36 7.05 3.57 -19.47
N ARG A 37 7.14 4.39 -20.53
CA ARG A 37 6.25 4.34 -21.71
C ARG A 37 4.75 4.47 -21.42
N GLY A 38 4.36 4.99 -20.25
CA GLY A 38 2.95 5.04 -19.85
C GLY A 38 2.34 3.66 -19.56
N ASN A 39 3.17 2.61 -19.47
CA ASN A 39 2.70 1.28 -19.13
C ASN A 39 2.40 1.22 -17.65
N ASP A 40 1.15 0.91 -17.35
CA ASP A 40 0.70 0.76 -15.98
C ASP A 40 0.57 -0.72 -15.63
N ASN A 41 1.37 -1.14 -14.65
CA ASN A 41 1.39 -2.50 -14.13
C ASN A 41 1.14 -2.54 -12.61
N LEU A 42 0.72 -1.42 -12.02
CA LEU A 42 0.42 -1.35 -10.61
C LEU A 42 -0.93 -2.03 -10.31
N GLU A 43 -0.97 -2.77 -9.21
CA GLU A 43 -2.19 -3.19 -8.55
C GLU A 43 -2.24 -2.50 -7.19
N ILE A 44 -3.34 -1.86 -6.87
CA ILE A 44 -3.45 -1.00 -5.69
C ILE A 44 -4.70 -1.39 -4.91
N LEU A 45 -4.52 -1.78 -3.65
CA LEU A 45 -5.61 -2.15 -2.75
C LEU A 45 -5.48 -1.36 -1.44
N ILE A 46 -6.61 -1.08 -0.81
CA ILE A 46 -6.66 -0.53 0.54
C ILE A 46 -7.36 -1.58 1.39
N ILE A 47 -6.71 -2.04 2.46
CA ILE A 47 -7.25 -3.04 3.37
C ILE A 47 -7.46 -2.43 4.76
N THR A 48 -8.47 -2.91 5.47
CA THR A 48 -8.89 -2.45 6.81
C THR A 48 -9.35 -3.62 7.65
N GLY A 49 -9.44 -3.42 8.97
CA GLY A 49 -10.07 -4.37 9.90
C GLY A 49 -9.49 -5.79 9.83
N GLU A 50 -10.35 -6.79 9.75
CA GLU A 50 -9.97 -8.22 9.76
C GLU A 50 -8.96 -8.59 8.65
N THR A 51 -8.98 -7.89 7.52
CA THR A 51 -8.04 -8.19 6.42
C THR A 51 -6.60 -7.87 6.81
N ILE A 52 -6.38 -6.87 7.69
CA ILE A 52 -5.05 -6.57 8.24
C ILE A 52 -4.56 -7.70 9.15
N VAL A 53 -5.47 -8.30 9.93
CA VAL A 53 -5.17 -9.45 10.79
C VAL A 53 -4.76 -10.66 9.93
N ARG A 54 -5.53 -10.96 8.88
CA ARG A 54 -5.20 -12.04 7.92
C ARG A 54 -3.85 -11.82 7.23
N LEU A 55 -3.53 -10.57 6.87
CA LEU A 55 -2.21 -10.22 6.31
C LEU A 55 -1.10 -10.46 7.34
N SER A 56 -1.29 -10.02 8.59
CA SER A 56 -0.33 -10.23 9.68
C SER A 56 -0.04 -11.71 9.92
N GLU A 57 -1.07 -12.56 9.94
CA GLU A 57 -0.92 -14.01 10.08
C GLU A 57 -0.12 -14.62 8.93
N LYS A 58 -0.41 -14.21 7.69
CA LYS A 58 0.35 -14.70 6.53
C LYS A 58 1.81 -14.25 6.57
N MET A 59 2.07 -13.01 6.98
CA MET A 59 3.44 -12.51 7.17
C MET A 59 4.17 -13.29 8.27
N LYS A 60 3.51 -13.62 9.38
CA LYS A 60 4.11 -14.47 10.43
C LYS A 60 4.50 -15.85 9.90
N ALA A 61 3.58 -16.50 9.17
CA ALA A 61 3.85 -17.80 8.55
C ALA A 61 5.07 -17.75 7.61
N LEU A 62 5.15 -16.71 6.76
CA LEU A 62 6.29 -16.50 5.86
C LEU A 62 7.60 -16.25 6.62
N GLY A 63 7.57 -15.45 7.70
CA GLY A 63 8.75 -15.20 8.52
C GLY A 63 9.30 -16.45 9.17
N THR A 64 8.42 -17.34 9.66
CA THR A 64 8.82 -18.65 10.19
C THR A 64 9.35 -19.58 9.11
N GLU A 65 8.67 -19.68 7.96
CA GLU A 65 9.06 -20.55 6.84
C GLU A 65 10.41 -20.16 6.24
N THR A 66 10.65 -18.86 6.05
CA THR A 66 11.85 -18.34 5.38
C THR A 66 13.01 -18.04 6.34
N GLY A 67 12.78 -18.14 7.65
CA GLY A 67 13.75 -17.70 8.67
C GLY A 67 13.99 -16.19 8.65
N SER A 68 13.10 -15.42 8.04
CA SER A 68 13.29 -13.99 7.82
C SER A 68 12.60 -13.13 8.89
N PRO A 69 13.37 -12.48 9.79
CA PRO A 69 12.81 -11.79 10.95
C PRO A 69 12.04 -10.51 10.60
N PHE A 70 12.27 -9.92 9.41
CA PHE A 70 11.56 -8.70 9.03
C PHE A 70 10.05 -8.92 8.84
N PHE A 71 9.65 -10.10 8.34
CA PHE A 71 8.24 -10.43 8.20
C PHE A 71 7.53 -10.53 9.56
N LEU A 72 8.21 -11.08 10.58
CA LEU A 72 7.66 -11.17 11.94
C LEU A 72 7.48 -9.79 12.57
N ARG A 73 8.49 -8.91 12.41
CA ARG A 73 8.43 -7.52 12.87
C ARG A 73 7.28 -6.77 12.20
N ASP A 74 7.21 -6.83 10.87
CA ASP A 74 6.24 -6.04 10.11
C ASP A 74 4.81 -6.57 10.30
N ALA A 75 4.64 -7.87 10.51
CA ALA A 75 3.36 -8.46 10.86
C ALA A 75 2.76 -7.84 12.14
N GLN A 76 3.60 -7.51 13.13
CA GLN A 76 3.13 -6.87 14.36
C GLN A 76 2.88 -5.37 14.15
N ASN A 77 3.70 -4.71 13.34
CA ASN A 77 3.59 -3.27 13.09
C ASN A 77 2.30 -2.87 12.36
N ILE A 78 1.74 -3.74 11.52
CA ILE A 78 0.52 -3.43 10.77
C ILE A 78 -0.76 -3.55 11.60
N LEU A 79 -0.78 -4.35 12.68
CA LEU A 79 -1.97 -4.60 13.49
C LEU A 79 -2.63 -3.34 14.10
N PRO A 80 -1.88 -2.36 14.65
CA PRO A 80 -2.49 -1.12 15.14
C PRO A 80 -2.91 -0.15 14.04
N SER A 81 -2.61 -0.42 12.77
CA SER A 81 -2.92 0.49 11.66
C SER A 81 -4.41 0.42 11.30
N PRO A 82 -5.14 1.55 11.22
CA PRO A 82 -6.56 1.54 10.84
C PRO A 82 -6.78 1.14 9.37
N ALA A 83 -5.79 1.38 8.50
CA ALA A 83 -5.77 0.98 7.10
C ALA A 83 -4.34 0.70 6.64
N VAL A 84 -4.19 -0.16 5.62
CA VAL A 84 -2.92 -0.41 4.93
C VAL A 84 -3.15 -0.25 3.43
N VAL A 85 -2.29 0.52 2.75
CA VAL A 85 -2.27 0.63 1.28
C VAL A 85 -1.28 -0.40 0.73
N LEU A 86 -1.78 -1.36 -0.04
CA LEU A 86 -0.98 -2.36 -0.72
C LEU A 86 -0.70 -1.88 -2.15
N LEU A 87 0.58 -1.85 -2.50
CA LEU A 87 1.06 -1.57 -3.84
C LEU A 87 1.78 -2.81 -4.38
N GLY A 88 1.18 -3.45 -5.37
CA GLY A 88 1.78 -4.55 -6.11
C GLY A 88 2.14 -4.13 -7.53
N THR A 89 3.07 -4.83 -8.16
CA THR A 89 3.38 -4.66 -9.59
C THR A 89 3.45 -6.01 -10.26
N THR A 90 2.86 -6.14 -11.45
CA THR A 90 3.14 -7.30 -12.31
C THR A 90 4.45 -7.08 -13.06
N ILE A 91 5.36 -8.05 -13.01
CA ILE A 91 6.63 -7.98 -13.74
C ILE A 91 6.34 -8.08 -15.23
N LYS A 92 6.69 -7.02 -15.97
CA LYS A 92 6.60 -6.94 -17.44
C LYS A 92 7.80 -6.17 -17.99
N THR A 93 8.35 -6.63 -19.10
CA THR A 93 9.38 -5.88 -19.84
C THR A 93 8.78 -4.60 -20.40
N GLN A 94 9.59 -3.55 -20.45
CA GLN A 94 9.17 -2.21 -20.92
C GLN A 94 9.73 -1.89 -22.31
N GLY A 95 10.45 -2.84 -22.92
CA GLY A 95 11.08 -2.70 -24.23
C GLY A 95 12.19 -1.65 -24.27
N LEU A 96 12.82 -1.34 -23.14
CA LEU A 96 13.84 -0.29 -23.03
C LEU A 96 15.23 -0.84 -23.38
N LYS A 97 15.85 -0.27 -24.41
CA LYS A 97 17.18 -0.68 -24.90
C LYS A 97 18.31 -0.47 -23.89
N LYS A 98 18.16 0.46 -22.94
CA LYS A 98 19.17 0.84 -21.94
C LYS A 98 18.59 0.85 -20.53
N CYS A 99 18.06 -0.28 -20.06
CA CYS A 99 17.52 -0.42 -18.70
C CYS A 99 17.91 -1.79 -18.12
N GLY A 100 18.67 -1.81 -17.01
CA GLY A 100 19.14 -3.04 -16.34
C GLY A 100 18.98 -3.00 -14.82
N MET A 101 18.04 -2.18 -14.31
CA MET A 101 17.88 -1.94 -12.87
C MET A 101 17.52 -3.20 -12.06
N CYS A 102 16.97 -4.22 -12.71
CA CYS A 102 16.68 -5.53 -12.12
C CYS A 102 17.81 -6.56 -12.28
N GLY A 103 18.99 -6.16 -12.80
CA GLY A 103 20.15 -7.03 -12.98
C GLY A 103 20.23 -7.77 -14.32
N PHE A 104 19.22 -7.65 -15.19
CA PHE A 104 19.26 -8.17 -16.56
C PHE A 104 20.02 -7.22 -17.50
N ALA A 105 20.53 -7.74 -18.63
CA ALA A 105 21.35 -6.98 -19.58
C ALA A 105 20.62 -5.76 -20.17
N ASN A 106 19.32 -5.90 -20.44
CA ASN A 106 18.44 -4.81 -20.83
C ASN A 106 16.97 -5.16 -20.47
N CYS A 107 16.05 -4.28 -20.83
CA CYS A 107 14.62 -4.45 -20.61
C CYS A 107 13.88 -4.62 -21.96
N ALA A 108 14.60 -5.09 -22.99
CA ALA A 108 14.09 -5.39 -24.32
C ALA A 108 13.56 -6.82 -24.39
#